data_AF-A0A3C0S5X2-F1
#
_entry.id   AF-A0A3C0S5X2-F1
#
_cell.length_a   1.000
_cell.length_b   1.000
_cell.length_c   1.000
_cell.angle_alpha   90.00
_cell.angle_beta   90.00
_cell.angle_gamma   90.00
#
_symmetry.space_group_name_H-M   'P 1'
#
loop_
_entity.id
_entity.type
_entity.pdbx_description
1 polymer ?
#
loop_
_entity_poly.entity_id
_entity_poly.type
_entity_poly.pdbx_seq_one_letter_code
_entity_poly.pdbx_strand_id
1 'polypeptide(L)'
;MSKGKLGEKISQFKIVEELKAKGLYAYFRPIQSKQDTEVKIDGRRVLMFGSNSYLGLTTDTRIIKAAQDALEKYGTGCAGSRFLNGTLDIHVELEEKLSAYVGKEAAILFSTGFQSNLGPLSCLMGRNDYILLDERDHASIIDGSRLSFSKVIKYGHNNMEDLRAKLSRLPEDSAKLICTDGIFSMEGDIVNLPELTSIANEFDAAVMVDDAHSLGVIGHKGAGTASHFGLNDDVDLIMGTFSKSLASLGGFVAGDADVIDFLKHNVIGRA
;
A
#
# COMPACT_ATOMS: atom_id res chain seq x y z
N MET A 1 -8.84 -35.54 -23.61
CA MET A 1 -8.17 -35.87 -22.34
C MET A 1 -9.03 -35.35 -21.20
N SER A 2 -9.25 -36.14 -20.14
CA SER A 2 -9.94 -35.64 -18.93
C SER A 2 -9.19 -34.41 -18.39
N LYS A 3 -9.93 -33.36 -18.00
CA LYS A 3 -9.36 -32.10 -17.51
C LYS A 3 -8.64 -32.24 -16.15
N GLY A 4 -8.67 -33.42 -15.52
CA GLY A 4 -8.14 -33.65 -14.18
C GLY A 4 -8.88 -32.84 -13.11
N LYS A 5 -8.62 -33.11 -11.83
CA LYS A 5 -9.34 -32.47 -10.71
C LYS A 5 -9.22 -30.95 -10.69
N LEU A 6 -8.06 -30.40 -11.05
CA LEU A 6 -7.87 -28.94 -11.14
C LEU A 6 -8.73 -28.33 -12.25
N GLY A 7 -8.74 -28.93 -13.43
CA GLY A 7 -9.54 -28.43 -14.55
C GLY A 7 -11.05 -28.62 -14.31
N GLU A 8 -11.45 -29.66 -13.59
CA GLU A 8 -12.83 -29.82 -13.10
C GLU A 8 -13.21 -28.68 -12.15
N LYS A 9 -12.41 -28.42 -11.11
CA LYS A 9 -12.63 -27.31 -10.16
C LYS A 9 -12.74 -25.96 -10.88
N ILE A 10 -11.81 -25.65 -11.78
CA ILE A 10 -11.83 -24.37 -12.51
C ILE A 10 -13.04 -24.29 -13.45
N SER A 11 -13.45 -25.39 -14.08
CA SER A 11 -14.60 -25.40 -14.98
C SER A 11 -15.94 -25.11 -14.29
N GLN A 12 -16.01 -25.28 -12.97
CA GLN A 12 -17.18 -24.92 -12.16
C GLN A 12 -17.29 -23.41 -11.90
N PHE A 13 -16.26 -22.62 -12.21
CA PHE A 13 -16.32 -21.16 -12.10
C PHE A 13 -17.18 -20.56 -13.21
N LYS A 14 -18.47 -20.34 -12.92
CA LYS A 14 -19.47 -19.88 -13.89
C LYS A 14 -19.97 -18.45 -13.70
N ILE A 15 -19.57 -17.80 -12.61
CA ILE A 15 -20.06 -16.45 -12.24
C ILE A 15 -19.85 -15.40 -13.34
N VAL A 16 -18.78 -15.48 -14.13
CA VAL A 16 -18.52 -14.54 -15.22
C VAL A 16 -19.53 -14.70 -16.36
N GLU A 17 -19.86 -15.93 -16.74
CA GLU A 17 -20.86 -16.22 -17.77
C GLU A 17 -22.24 -15.72 -17.30
N GLU A 18 -22.59 -15.96 -16.04
CA GLU A 18 -23.84 -15.50 -15.43
C GLU A 18 -23.95 -13.97 -15.37
N LEU A 19 -22.90 -13.28 -14.94
CA LEU A 19 -22.86 -11.81 -14.91
C LEU A 19 -22.95 -11.20 -16.31
N LYS A 20 -22.29 -11.81 -17.31
CA LYS A 20 -22.38 -11.38 -18.71
C LYS A 20 -23.79 -11.57 -19.27
N ALA A 21 -24.42 -12.72 -19.02
CA ALA A 21 -25.79 -13.00 -19.46
C ALA A 21 -26.81 -12.01 -18.86
N LYS A 22 -26.54 -11.49 -17.66
CA LYS A 22 -27.37 -10.46 -16.98
C LYS A 22 -27.01 -9.02 -17.35
N GLY A 23 -25.97 -8.79 -18.16
CA GLY A 23 -25.49 -7.44 -18.48
C GLY A 23 -24.82 -6.71 -17.30
N LEU A 24 -24.43 -7.42 -16.24
CA LEU A 24 -23.85 -6.88 -15.01
C LEU A 24 -22.32 -6.96 -14.98
N TYR A 25 -21.68 -7.47 -16.05
CA TYR A 25 -20.23 -7.60 -16.11
C TYR A 25 -19.56 -6.23 -16.30
N ALA A 26 -18.98 -5.71 -15.21
CA ALA A 26 -18.32 -4.40 -15.17
C ALA A 26 -16.79 -4.47 -15.23
N TYR A 27 -16.20 -5.68 -15.20
CA TYR A 27 -14.75 -5.86 -15.11
C TYR A 27 -14.04 -5.71 -16.47
N PHE A 28 -12.78 -5.26 -16.40
CA PHE A 28 -11.83 -5.20 -17.54
C PHE A 28 -12.32 -4.41 -18.77
N ARG A 29 -13.11 -3.35 -18.56
CA ARG A 29 -13.50 -2.44 -19.66
C ARG A 29 -12.27 -1.63 -20.13
N PRO A 30 -11.84 -1.76 -21.39
CA PRO A 30 -10.64 -1.09 -21.87
C PRO A 30 -10.89 0.40 -22.08
N ILE A 31 -9.99 1.22 -21.54
CA ILE A 31 -9.94 2.65 -21.81
C ILE A 31 -9.07 2.88 -23.05
N GLN A 32 -9.59 3.64 -24.01
CA GLN A 32 -9.01 3.86 -25.35
C GLN A 32 -8.43 5.28 -25.50
N SER A 33 -8.13 5.95 -24.39
CA SER A 33 -7.59 7.31 -24.31
C SER A 33 -6.57 7.38 -23.18
N LYS A 34 -5.99 8.57 -22.94
CA LYS A 34 -5.33 8.85 -21.66
C LYS A 34 -6.34 8.69 -20.50
N GLN A 35 -5.82 8.41 -19.30
CA GLN A 35 -6.61 8.43 -18.07
C GLN A 35 -6.76 9.89 -17.61
N ASP A 36 -7.96 10.43 -17.72
CA ASP A 36 -8.32 11.83 -17.44
C ASP A 36 -9.79 11.92 -16.97
N THR A 37 -10.27 13.12 -16.68
CA THR A 37 -11.66 13.43 -16.30
C THR A 37 -12.68 12.92 -17.33
N GLU A 38 -12.35 12.97 -18.62
CA GLU A 38 -13.10 12.35 -19.71
C GLU A 38 -12.24 11.24 -20.35
N VAL A 39 -12.83 10.06 -20.51
CA VAL A 39 -12.18 8.92 -21.16
C VAL A 39 -13.00 8.38 -22.32
N LYS A 40 -12.35 7.62 -23.19
CA LYS A 40 -13.01 6.88 -24.28
C LYS A 40 -13.19 5.42 -23.90
N ILE A 41 -14.43 4.95 -23.83
CA ILE A 41 -14.80 3.54 -23.61
C ILE A 41 -15.75 3.11 -24.71
N ASP A 42 -15.45 1.98 -25.37
CA ASP A 42 -16.24 1.43 -26.49
C ASP A 42 -16.57 2.48 -27.57
N GLY A 43 -15.58 3.30 -27.92
CA GLY A 43 -15.76 4.36 -28.92
C GLY A 43 -16.43 5.64 -28.40
N ARG A 44 -17.01 5.64 -27.20
CA ARG A 44 -17.81 6.74 -26.64
C ARG A 44 -17.00 7.55 -25.62
N ARG A 45 -17.20 8.86 -25.63
CA ARG A 45 -16.69 9.76 -24.58
C ARG A 45 -17.58 9.67 -23.35
N VAL A 46 -16.98 9.47 -22.18
CA VAL A 46 -17.67 9.36 -20.89
C VAL A 46 -16.86 10.03 -19.80
N LEU A 47 -17.54 10.54 -18.76
CA LEU A 47 -16.89 11.09 -17.58
C LEU A 47 -16.41 9.98 -16.64
N MET A 48 -15.20 10.12 -16.10
CA MET A 48 -14.56 9.15 -15.22
C MET A 48 -14.73 9.54 -13.75
N PHE A 49 -15.75 8.98 -13.10
CA PHE A 49 -15.98 9.16 -11.65
C PHE A 49 -15.42 8.01 -10.79
N GLY A 50 -14.82 6.98 -11.41
CA GLY A 50 -14.30 5.78 -10.72
C GLY A 50 -12.78 5.67 -10.74
N SER A 51 -12.05 6.79 -10.88
CA SER A 51 -10.59 6.83 -10.91
C SER A 51 -10.01 7.22 -9.55
N ASN A 52 -8.81 6.72 -9.25
CA ASN A 52 -8.02 7.14 -8.10
C ASN A 52 -6.98 8.23 -8.44
N SER A 53 -7.10 8.86 -9.62
CA SER A 53 -6.27 10.02 -10.01
C SER A 53 -6.80 11.29 -9.34
N TYR A 54 -6.66 11.40 -8.02
CA TYR A 54 -7.27 12.46 -7.22
C TYR A 54 -6.82 13.87 -7.59
N LEU A 55 -5.57 14.01 -8.04
CA LEU A 55 -4.95 15.29 -8.36
C LEU A 55 -4.93 15.60 -9.88
N GLY A 56 -5.46 14.71 -10.72
CA GLY A 56 -5.43 14.87 -12.18
C GLY A 56 -4.02 14.85 -12.79
N LEU A 57 -3.03 14.33 -12.07
CA LEU A 57 -1.62 14.37 -12.47
C LEU A 57 -1.27 13.38 -13.60
N THR A 58 -2.16 12.43 -13.91
CA THR A 58 -1.95 11.41 -14.96
C THR A 58 -1.80 11.97 -16.38
N THR A 59 -2.20 13.24 -16.61
CA THR A 59 -2.02 13.93 -17.90
C THR A 59 -1.13 15.17 -17.81
N ASP A 60 -0.50 15.43 -16.66
CA ASP A 60 0.38 16.58 -16.46
C ASP A 60 1.61 16.52 -17.38
N THR A 61 1.81 17.58 -18.17
CA THR A 61 2.88 17.63 -19.18
C THR A 61 4.28 17.59 -18.56
N ARG A 62 4.45 18.08 -17.34
CA ARG A 62 5.73 18.05 -16.61
C ARG A 62 6.10 16.62 -16.24
N ILE A 63 5.13 15.83 -15.80
CA ILE A 63 5.32 14.41 -15.43
C ILE A 63 5.60 13.58 -16.68
N ILE A 64 4.84 13.79 -17.76
CA ILE A 64 5.09 13.11 -19.04
C ILE A 64 6.51 13.41 -19.54
N LYS A 65 6.95 14.68 -19.46
CA LYS A 65 8.30 15.06 -19.87
C LYS A 65 9.37 14.41 -18.99
N ALA A 66 9.19 14.40 -17.66
CA ALA A 66 10.12 13.73 -16.75
C ALA A 66 10.23 12.22 -17.04
N ALA A 67 9.12 11.56 -17.38
CA ALA A 67 9.12 10.15 -17.77
C ALA A 67 9.88 9.92 -19.10
N GLN A 68 9.71 10.80 -20.09
CA GLN A 68 10.47 10.73 -21.35
C GLN A 68 11.98 10.91 -21.11
N ASP A 69 12.36 11.86 -20.26
CA ASP A 69 13.76 12.12 -19.94
C ASP A 69 14.40 10.97 -19.15
N ALA A 70 13.64 10.34 -18.25
CA ALA A 70 14.08 9.13 -17.55
C ALA A 70 14.29 7.95 -18.51
N LEU A 71 13.40 7.75 -19.50
CA LEU A 71 13.55 6.71 -20.51
C LEU A 71 14.80 6.92 -21.38
N GLU A 72 15.10 8.17 -21.75
CA GLU A 72 16.31 8.50 -22.51
C GLU A 72 17.58 8.25 -21.70
N LYS A 73 17.60 8.64 -20.41
CA LYS A 73 18.79 8.50 -19.55
C LYS A 73 19.03 7.05 -19.10
N TYR A 74 17.98 6.34 -18.69
CA TYR A 74 18.09 5.04 -18.00
C TYR A 74 17.65 3.84 -18.82
N GLY A 75 16.99 4.06 -19.96
CA GLY A 75 16.34 3.00 -20.71
C GLY A 75 15.05 2.52 -20.05
N THR A 76 14.54 1.38 -20.51
CA THR A 76 13.21 0.85 -20.14
C THR A 76 13.21 -0.06 -18.90
N GLY A 77 14.38 -0.34 -18.30
CA GLY A 77 14.48 -1.20 -17.13
C GLY A 77 15.89 -1.29 -16.57
N CYS A 78 16.02 -1.72 -15.32
CA CYS A 78 17.29 -1.82 -14.61
C CYS A 78 17.96 -3.22 -14.70
N ALA A 79 17.32 -4.19 -15.35
CA ALA A 79 17.84 -5.56 -15.62
C ALA A 79 18.50 -6.27 -14.41
N GLY A 80 18.02 -6.00 -13.19
CA GLY A 80 18.61 -6.52 -11.96
C GLY A 80 17.74 -6.25 -10.73
N SER A 81 18.00 -6.96 -9.64
CA SER A 81 17.39 -6.68 -8.34
C SER A 81 18.12 -5.54 -7.63
N ARG A 82 17.43 -4.83 -6.73
CA ARG A 82 18.04 -3.77 -5.89
C ARG A 82 19.20 -4.28 -5.03
N PHE A 83 19.17 -5.56 -4.64
CA PHE A 83 20.22 -6.22 -3.86
C PHE A 83 21.54 -6.37 -4.63
N LEU A 84 21.48 -6.46 -5.96
CA LEU A 84 22.66 -6.64 -6.81
C LEU A 84 22.89 -5.41 -7.67
N ASN A 85 22.54 -5.47 -8.95
CA ASN A 85 22.90 -4.49 -9.97
C ASN A 85 21.71 -3.67 -10.50
N GLY A 86 20.55 -3.72 -9.83
CA GLY A 86 19.32 -3.04 -10.25
C GLY A 86 19.08 -1.66 -9.64
N THR A 87 20.02 -1.13 -8.86
CA THR A 87 19.88 0.19 -8.21
C THR A 87 20.41 1.30 -9.13
N LEU A 88 19.53 2.20 -9.56
CA LEU A 88 19.86 3.42 -10.30
C LEU A 88 19.92 4.62 -9.33
N ASP A 89 20.66 5.67 -9.69
CA ASP A 89 20.74 6.92 -8.92
C ASP A 89 19.34 7.54 -8.66
N ILE A 90 18.43 7.47 -9.64
CA ILE A 90 17.04 7.96 -9.49
C ILE A 90 16.23 7.20 -8.44
N HIS A 91 16.56 5.92 -8.15
CA HIS A 91 15.91 5.20 -7.06
C HIS A 91 16.31 5.78 -5.71
N VAL A 92 17.60 6.09 -5.53
CA VAL A 92 18.12 6.66 -4.29
C VAL A 92 17.58 8.08 -4.08
N GLU A 93 17.61 8.91 -5.12
CA GLU A 93 17.04 10.26 -5.08
C GLU A 93 15.53 10.23 -4.74
N LEU A 94 14.77 9.27 -5.29
CA LEU A 94 13.36 9.13 -4.97
C LEU A 94 13.14 8.68 -3.51
N GLU A 95 13.94 7.75 -2.99
CA GLU A 95 13.87 7.31 -1.59
C GLU A 95 14.09 8.49 -0.63
N GLU A 96 15.13 9.30 -0.87
CA GLU A 96 15.44 10.50 -0.06
C GLU A 96 14.32 11.55 -0.11
N LYS A 97 13.75 11.80 -1.31
CA LYS A 97 12.64 12.74 -1.45
C LYS A 97 11.37 12.25 -0.76
N LEU A 98 11.10 10.95 -0.82
CA LEU A 98 9.91 10.38 -0.19
C LEU A 98 10.02 10.39 1.33
N SER A 99 11.17 10.01 1.90
CA SER A 99 11.37 10.06 3.34
C SER A 99 11.25 11.50 3.86
N ALA A 100 11.89 12.47 3.18
CA ALA A 100 11.74 13.88 3.51
C ALA A 100 10.29 14.40 3.35
N TYR A 101 9.55 13.92 2.35
CA TYR A 101 8.17 14.32 2.09
C TYR A 101 7.21 13.89 3.20
N VAL A 102 7.35 12.66 3.70
CA VAL A 102 6.50 12.13 4.79
C VAL A 102 7.09 12.34 6.18
N GLY A 103 8.23 13.03 6.28
CA GLY A 103 8.87 13.36 7.55
C GLY A 103 9.48 12.16 8.27
N LYS A 104 10.15 11.27 7.54
CA LYS A 104 10.85 10.08 8.05
C LYS A 104 12.32 10.08 7.65
N GLU A 105 13.12 9.27 8.34
CA GLU A 105 14.57 9.23 8.13
C GLU A 105 14.93 8.61 6.78
N ALA A 106 14.31 7.49 6.42
CA ALA A 106 14.61 6.74 5.21
C ALA A 106 13.36 6.17 4.55
N ALA A 107 13.52 5.73 3.30
CA ALA A 107 12.48 5.00 2.57
C ALA A 107 13.06 3.87 1.70
N ILE A 108 12.22 2.92 1.34
CA ILE A 108 12.50 1.83 0.40
C ILE A 108 11.38 1.74 -0.64
N LEU A 109 11.77 1.56 -1.91
CA LEU A 109 10.84 1.46 -3.05
C LEU A 109 10.38 0.03 -3.32
N PHE A 110 9.14 -0.06 -3.83
CA PHE A 110 8.49 -1.27 -4.31
C PHE A 110 7.86 -1.07 -5.68
N SER A 111 7.72 -2.16 -6.44
CA SER A 111 7.14 -2.10 -7.79
C SER A 111 5.63 -1.84 -7.81
N THR A 112 4.93 -2.02 -6.68
CA THR A 112 3.50 -1.69 -6.53
C THR A 112 3.18 -1.27 -5.10
N GLY A 113 2.10 -0.52 -4.90
CA GLY A 113 1.52 -0.28 -3.57
C GLY A 113 1.18 -1.60 -2.86
N PHE A 114 0.62 -2.59 -3.57
CA PHE A 114 0.33 -3.90 -2.99
C PHE A 114 1.59 -4.53 -2.36
N GLN A 115 2.72 -4.52 -3.08
CA GLN A 115 3.99 -5.04 -2.57
C GLN A 115 4.57 -4.20 -1.43
N SER A 116 4.24 -2.91 -1.36
CA SER A 116 4.69 -2.03 -0.27
C SER A 116 4.07 -2.42 1.07
N ASN A 117 2.89 -3.04 1.08
CA ASN A 117 2.35 -3.67 2.29
C ASN A 117 2.95 -5.06 2.54
N LEU A 118 3.05 -5.89 1.50
CA LEU A 118 3.59 -7.26 1.64
C LEU A 118 5.00 -7.26 2.22
N GLY A 119 5.86 -6.34 1.78
CA GLY A 119 7.25 -6.28 2.19
C GLY A 119 7.45 -6.26 3.72
N PRO A 120 7.11 -5.16 4.41
CA PRO A 120 7.27 -5.05 5.86
C PRO A 120 6.48 -6.13 6.61
N LEU A 121 5.22 -6.36 6.24
CA LEU A 121 4.37 -7.32 6.96
C LEU A 121 4.89 -8.75 6.88
N SER A 122 5.59 -9.13 5.80
CA SER A 122 6.12 -10.49 5.65
C SER A 122 7.33 -10.80 6.53
N CYS A 123 8.09 -9.78 6.97
CA CYS A 123 9.42 -10.00 7.55
C CYS A 123 9.74 -9.25 8.85
N LEU A 124 8.98 -8.22 9.22
CA LEU A 124 9.20 -7.50 10.48
C LEU A 124 8.87 -8.38 11.70
N MET A 125 7.81 -9.17 11.62
CA MET A 125 7.27 -9.93 12.76
C MET A 125 7.47 -11.45 12.58
N GLY A 126 7.91 -12.14 13.63
CA GLY A 126 8.20 -13.57 13.69
C GLY A 126 7.16 -14.39 14.47
N ARG A 127 7.48 -15.66 14.75
CA ARG A 127 6.56 -16.66 15.36
C ARG A 127 6.00 -16.29 16.73
N ASN A 128 6.71 -15.43 17.45
CA ASN A 128 6.38 -15.03 18.81
C ASN A 128 5.73 -13.66 18.87
N ASP A 129 5.55 -13.01 17.71
CA ASP A 129 5.10 -11.64 17.58
C ASP A 129 3.67 -11.58 17.05
N TYR A 130 3.09 -10.38 17.08
CA TYR A 130 1.67 -10.17 16.80
C TYR A 130 1.46 -9.03 15.81
N ILE A 131 0.63 -9.26 14.80
CA ILE A 131 0.14 -8.22 13.89
C ILE A 131 -1.35 -8.00 14.17
N LEU A 132 -1.72 -6.76 14.48
CA LEU A 132 -3.09 -6.33 14.70
C LEU A 132 -3.58 -5.54 13.49
N LEU A 133 -4.72 -5.95 12.93
CA LEU A 133 -5.30 -5.38 11.71
C LEU A 133 -6.72 -4.89 11.95
N ASP A 134 -7.09 -3.78 11.32
CA ASP A 134 -8.50 -3.40 11.20
C ASP A 134 -9.23 -4.44 10.34
N GLU A 135 -10.49 -4.74 10.67
CA GLU A 135 -11.25 -5.73 9.89
C GLU A 135 -11.50 -5.31 8.43
N ARG A 136 -11.43 -3.99 8.15
CA ARG A 136 -11.63 -3.41 6.82
C ARG A 136 -10.35 -3.01 6.10
N ASP A 137 -9.18 -3.31 6.67
CA ASP A 137 -7.90 -3.04 6.02
C ASP A 137 -7.84 -3.60 4.61
N HIS A 138 -7.09 -2.90 3.76
CA HIS A 138 -6.92 -3.29 2.36
C HIS A 138 -6.38 -4.72 2.24
N ALA A 139 -6.82 -5.44 1.19
CA ALA A 139 -6.48 -6.85 0.99
C ALA A 139 -4.97 -7.13 0.99
N SER A 140 -4.14 -6.18 0.55
CA SER A 140 -2.67 -6.33 0.60
C SER A 140 -2.11 -6.38 2.01
N ILE A 141 -2.72 -5.71 2.99
CA ILE A 141 -2.30 -5.78 4.40
C ILE A 141 -2.59 -7.19 4.92
N ILE A 142 -3.80 -7.68 4.66
CA ILE A 142 -4.22 -9.04 5.03
C ILE A 142 -3.34 -10.11 4.37
N ASP A 143 -3.03 -9.96 3.08
CA ASP A 143 -2.19 -10.91 2.36
C ASP A 143 -0.71 -10.81 2.76
N GLY A 144 -0.21 -9.62 3.08
CA GLY A 144 1.12 -9.43 3.64
C GLY A 144 1.29 -10.11 4.99
N SER A 145 0.31 -9.94 5.89
CA SER A 145 0.38 -10.56 7.22
C SER A 145 0.39 -12.09 7.18
N ARG A 146 -0.26 -12.70 6.16
CA ARG A 146 -0.26 -14.14 5.91
C ARG A 146 1.09 -14.71 5.48
N LEU A 147 1.98 -13.87 4.95
CA LEU A 147 3.34 -14.28 4.58
C LEU A 147 4.27 -14.32 5.79
N SER A 148 3.93 -13.60 6.85
CA SER A 148 4.66 -13.64 8.11
C SER A 148 4.43 -14.95 8.87
N PHE A 149 5.31 -15.26 9.82
CA PHE A 149 5.06 -16.32 10.79
C PHE A 149 4.34 -15.85 12.06
N SER A 150 3.99 -14.56 12.13
CA SER A 150 3.37 -13.93 13.30
C SER A 150 1.93 -14.38 13.50
N LYS A 151 1.41 -14.11 14.71
CA LYS A 151 0.00 -14.29 15.02
C LYS A 151 -0.78 -13.06 14.59
N VAL A 152 -1.73 -13.23 13.68
CA VAL A 152 -2.57 -12.14 13.18
C VAL A 152 -3.86 -12.05 14.00
N ILE A 153 -4.17 -10.86 14.51
CA ILE A 153 -5.36 -10.56 15.29
C ILE A 153 -6.11 -9.43 14.57
N LYS A 154 -7.42 -9.57 14.38
CA LYS A 154 -8.24 -8.50 13.82
C LYS A 154 -8.97 -7.76 14.93
N TYR A 155 -9.08 -6.45 14.86
CA TYR A 155 -10.00 -5.64 15.68
C TYR A 155 -11.13 -5.06 14.84
N GLY A 156 -12.26 -4.75 15.49
CA GLY A 156 -13.43 -4.19 14.82
C GLY A 156 -13.11 -2.84 14.19
N HIS A 157 -13.77 -2.52 13.09
CA HIS A 157 -13.40 -1.36 12.28
C HIS A 157 -13.40 -0.05 13.09
N ASN A 158 -12.25 0.63 13.11
CA ASN A 158 -11.98 1.87 13.84
C ASN A 158 -12.39 1.81 15.33
N ASN A 159 -12.43 0.59 15.91
CA ASN A 159 -12.89 0.34 17.27
C ASN A 159 -11.71 0.23 18.25
N MET A 160 -11.39 1.35 18.90
CA MET A 160 -10.25 1.48 19.81
C MET A 160 -10.43 0.72 21.13
N GLU A 161 -11.66 0.53 21.60
CA GLU A 161 -11.94 -0.29 22.78
C GLU A 161 -11.61 -1.77 22.53
N ASP A 162 -11.98 -2.29 21.36
CA ASP A 162 -11.69 -3.66 20.95
C ASP A 162 -10.18 -3.86 20.65
N LEU A 163 -9.53 -2.86 20.03
CA LEU A 163 -8.07 -2.85 19.85
C LEU A 163 -7.34 -2.96 21.21
N ARG A 164 -7.67 -2.08 22.17
CA ARG A 164 -7.11 -2.09 23.52
C ARG A 164 -7.38 -3.42 24.23
N ALA A 165 -8.60 -3.94 24.14
CA ALA A 165 -8.96 -5.23 24.74
C ALA A 165 -8.15 -6.40 24.15
N LYS A 166 -7.81 -6.36 22.86
CA LYS A 166 -6.97 -7.38 22.20
C LYS A 166 -5.51 -7.28 22.60
N LEU A 167 -4.95 -6.07 22.61
CA LEU A 167 -3.58 -5.81 23.05
C LEU A 167 -3.34 -6.22 24.51
N SER A 168 -4.28 -5.93 25.40
CA SER A 168 -4.18 -6.28 26.84
C SER A 168 -4.05 -7.77 27.16
N ARG A 169 -4.32 -8.64 26.18
CA ARG A 169 -4.22 -10.10 26.31
C ARG A 169 -2.93 -10.67 25.73
N LEU A 170 -2.10 -9.83 25.11
CA LEU A 170 -0.86 -10.27 24.47
C LEU A 170 0.28 -10.28 25.50
N PRO A 171 1.27 -11.17 25.32
CA PRO A 171 2.46 -11.18 26.18
C PRO A 171 3.21 -9.84 26.12
N GLU A 172 3.64 -9.35 27.27
CA GLU A 172 4.38 -8.09 27.39
C GLU A 172 5.68 -8.13 26.55
N ASP A 173 6.46 -9.21 26.68
CA ASP A 173 7.75 -9.42 25.99
C ASP A 173 7.64 -9.70 24.46
N SER A 174 6.45 -9.64 23.87
CA SER A 174 6.26 -9.88 22.43
C SER A 174 6.24 -8.59 21.63
N ALA A 175 6.84 -8.60 20.43
CA ALA A 175 6.71 -7.48 19.51
C ALA A 175 5.28 -7.43 18.95
N LYS A 176 4.73 -6.22 18.83
CA LYS A 176 3.36 -5.95 18.39
C LYS A 176 3.41 -4.90 17.30
N LEU A 177 2.74 -5.16 16.18
CA LEU A 177 2.58 -4.22 15.09
C LEU A 177 1.09 -4.01 14.82
N ILE A 178 0.63 -2.79 14.94
CA ILE A 178 -0.70 -2.36 14.49
C ILE A 178 -0.53 -1.85 13.07
N CYS A 179 -1.21 -2.45 12.10
CA CYS A 179 -1.25 -1.97 10.73
C CYS A 179 -2.68 -1.55 10.39
N THR A 180 -2.84 -0.39 9.75
CA THR A 180 -4.16 0.17 9.43
C THR A 180 -4.13 1.04 8.17
N ASP A 181 -5.21 1.01 7.39
CA ASP A 181 -5.46 2.03 6.36
C ASP A 181 -5.61 3.43 7.01
N GLY A 182 -4.98 4.46 6.44
CA GLY A 182 -5.15 5.84 6.88
C GLY A 182 -6.51 6.41 6.51
N ILE A 183 -6.89 6.25 5.23
CA ILE A 183 -8.25 6.46 4.71
C ILE A 183 -8.74 5.13 4.15
N PHE A 184 -9.86 4.64 4.67
CA PHE A 184 -10.44 3.37 4.26
C PHE A 184 -11.08 3.50 2.87
N SER A 185 -10.64 2.66 1.93
CA SER A 185 -10.90 2.84 0.50
C SER A 185 -12.37 2.82 0.06
N MET A 186 -13.24 2.11 0.80
CA MET A 186 -14.63 1.88 0.40
C MET A 186 -15.59 2.92 1.01
N GLU A 187 -15.39 3.28 2.27
CA GLU A 187 -16.24 4.21 3.01
C GLU A 187 -15.69 5.64 3.02
N GLY A 188 -14.38 5.81 2.86
CA GLY A 188 -13.70 7.10 2.84
C GLY A 188 -13.54 7.76 4.22
N ASP A 189 -13.83 7.04 5.30
CA ASP A 189 -13.54 7.50 6.66
C ASP A 189 -12.04 7.40 6.98
N ILE A 190 -11.63 8.18 7.98
CA ILE A 190 -10.24 8.32 8.41
C ILE A 190 -10.07 7.55 9.72
N VAL A 191 -8.97 6.80 9.85
CA VAL A 191 -8.62 6.14 11.10
C VAL A 191 -8.54 7.13 12.26
N ASN A 192 -8.98 6.72 13.46
CA ASN A 192 -8.77 7.46 14.70
C ASN A 192 -7.30 7.34 15.16
N LEU A 193 -6.39 7.91 14.37
CA LEU A 193 -4.95 7.81 14.60
C LEU A 193 -4.51 8.33 15.98
N PRO A 194 -5.07 9.44 16.54
CA PRO A 194 -4.68 9.91 17.86
C PRO A 194 -4.92 8.89 18.99
N GLU A 195 -6.08 8.22 18.98
CA GLU A 195 -6.35 7.20 20.00
C GLU A 195 -5.59 5.90 19.73
N LEU A 196 -5.44 5.51 18.46
CA LEU A 196 -4.67 4.34 18.06
C LEU A 196 -3.21 4.44 18.51
N THR A 197 -2.55 5.57 18.25
CA THR A 197 -1.16 5.83 18.65
C THR A 197 -1.02 5.92 20.17
N SER A 198 -1.98 6.53 20.87
CA SER A 198 -2.00 6.50 22.34
C SER A 198 -2.10 5.08 22.89
N ILE A 199 -2.89 4.20 22.27
CA ILE A 199 -2.99 2.79 22.66
C ILE A 199 -1.69 2.05 22.29
N ALA A 200 -1.12 2.31 21.12
CA ALA A 200 0.12 1.70 20.68
C ALA A 200 1.26 1.96 21.70
N ASN A 201 1.39 3.21 22.14
CA ASN A 201 2.31 3.62 23.20
C ASN A 201 2.02 2.95 24.55
N GLU A 202 0.75 2.74 24.92
CA GLU A 202 0.34 2.06 26.17
C GLU A 202 0.83 0.60 26.21
N PHE A 203 0.87 -0.09 25.06
CA PHE A 203 1.17 -1.53 24.97
C PHE A 203 2.52 -1.86 24.31
N ASP A 204 3.37 -0.85 24.10
CA ASP A 204 4.65 -0.98 23.40
C ASP A 204 4.48 -1.69 22.03
N ALA A 205 3.60 -1.11 21.22
CA ALA A 205 3.29 -1.59 19.87
C ALA A 205 3.72 -0.56 18.83
N ALA A 206 4.31 -1.03 17.75
CA ALA A 206 4.60 -0.20 16.57
C ALA A 206 3.33 0.03 15.73
N VAL A 207 3.32 1.12 14.97
CA VAL A 207 2.22 1.53 14.09
C VAL A 207 2.70 1.66 12.65
N MET A 208 2.03 0.96 11.74
CA MET A 208 2.19 1.10 10.29
C MET A 208 0.90 1.62 9.67
N VAL A 209 0.97 2.76 8.99
CA VAL A 209 -0.17 3.37 8.29
C VAL A 209 -0.05 3.19 6.78
N ASP A 210 -1.08 2.62 6.14
CA ASP A 210 -1.24 2.61 4.68
C ASP A 210 -1.91 3.92 4.23
N ASP A 211 -1.08 4.83 3.72
CA ASP A 211 -1.49 6.13 3.20
C ASP A 211 -1.77 6.12 1.70
N ALA A 212 -2.09 4.97 1.10
CA ALA A 212 -2.39 4.90 -0.32
C ALA A 212 -3.53 5.83 -0.75
N HIS A 213 -4.55 6.02 0.10
CA HIS A 213 -5.65 6.95 -0.15
C HIS A 213 -5.48 8.34 0.49
N SER A 214 -4.50 8.50 1.39
CA SER A 214 -4.27 9.73 2.15
C SER A 214 -3.21 10.62 1.50
N LEU A 215 -2.18 10.02 0.93
CA LEU A 215 -1.03 10.72 0.37
C LEU A 215 -1.46 11.55 -0.85
N GLY A 216 -1.11 12.83 -0.85
CA GLY A 216 -1.55 13.84 -1.80
C GLY A 216 -2.93 14.43 -1.53
N VAL A 217 -3.67 13.93 -0.52
CA VAL A 217 -5.06 14.33 -0.22
C VAL A 217 -5.15 15.10 1.09
N ILE A 218 -4.59 14.55 2.17
CA ILE A 218 -4.62 15.13 3.52
C ILE A 218 -3.22 15.38 4.08
N GLY A 219 -3.15 16.16 5.16
CA GLY A 219 -1.88 16.51 5.81
C GLY A 219 -1.19 17.72 5.20
N HIS A 220 -0.17 18.22 5.88
CA HIS A 220 0.61 19.36 5.39
C HIS A 220 1.25 18.99 4.04
N LYS A 221 0.97 19.79 3.00
CA LYS A 221 1.40 19.54 1.61
C LYS A 221 0.99 18.16 1.05
N GLY A 222 -0.05 17.53 1.62
CA GLY A 222 -0.50 16.20 1.20
C GLY A 222 0.33 15.04 1.76
N ALA A 223 1.09 15.26 2.83
CA ALA A 223 2.01 14.25 3.38
C ALA A 223 1.31 13.04 4.05
N GLY A 224 -0.03 12.98 4.06
CA GLY A 224 -0.78 11.80 4.50
C GLY A 224 -1.34 11.91 5.93
N THR A 225 -1.74 10.77 6.49
CA THR A 225 -2.58 10.70 7.69
C THR A 225 -1.82 11.14 8.94
N ALA A 226 -0.57 10.69 9.11
CA ALA A 226 0.25 11.11 10.25
C ALA A 226 0.45 12.64 10.28
N SER A 227 0.74 13.24 9.11
CA SER A 227 0.85 14.69 8.96
C SER A 227 -0.46 15.44 9.19
N HIS A 228 -1.60 14.83 8.85
CA HIS A 228 -2.92 15.42 9.09
C HIS A 228 -3.20 15.62 10.59
N PHE A 229 -2.79 14.65 11.43
CA PHE A 229 -2.96 14.72 12.87
C PHE A 229 -1.76 15.32 13.62
N GLY A 230 -0.63 15.53 12.95
CA GLY A 230 0.62 15.99 13.58
C GLY A 230 1.31 14.92 14.41
N LEU A 231 1.17 13.65 14.01
CA LEU A 231 1.62 12.45 14.73
C LEU A 231 2.71 11.69 13.94
N ASN A 232 3.55 12.41 13.19
CA ASN A 232 4.64 11.80 12.41
C ASN A 232 5.61 11.00 13.28
N ASP A 233 5.84 11.43 14.51
CA ASP A 233 6.76 10.78 15.45
C ASP A 233 6.13 9.55 16.14
N ASP A 234 4.79 9.47 16.20
CA ASP A 234 4.04 8.37 16.82
C ASP A 234 3.65 7.25 15.81
N VAL A 235 4.02 7.39 14.54
CA VAL A 235 3.77 6.38 13.49
C VAL A 235 5.10 5.86 12.99
N ASP A 236 5.47 4.62 13.30
CA ASP A 236 6.78 4.04 12.95
C ASP A 236 6.97 3.91 11.43
N LEU A 237 5.93 3.48 10.71
CA LEU A 237 6.00 3.17 9.29
C LEU A 237 4.87 3.84 8.50
N ILE A 238 5.23 4.55 7.44
CA ILE A 238 4.29 5.12 6.47
C ILE A 238 4.47 4.39 5.14
N MET A 239 3.40 3.74 4.68
CA MET A 239 3.33 3.14 3.36
C MET A 239 2.61 4.10 2.40
N GLY A 240 3.11 4.22 1.17
CA GLY A 240 2.41 4.94 0.11
C GLY A 240 2.42 4.23 -1.23
N THR A 241 1.49 4.61 -2.11
CA THR A 241 1.41 4.12 -3.50
C THR A 241 1.61 5.24 -4.50
N PHE A 242 2.21 4.91 -5.65
CA PHE A 242 2.32 5.85 -6.77
C PHE A 242 1.12 5.80 -7.71
N SER A 243 0.31 4.74 -7.65
CA SER A 243 -0.80 4.46 -8.59
C SER A 243 -2.07 5.27 -8.38
N LYS A 244 -2.01 6.33 -7.56
CA LYS A 244 -3.14 7.18 -7.19
C LYS A 244 -2.73 8.65 -7.34
N SER A 245 -2.57 9.38 -6.24
CA SER A 245 -2.22 10.80 -6.26
C SER A 245 -0.92 11.14 -6.98
N LEU A 246 0.10 10.26 -6.90
CA LEU A 246 1.41 10.51 -7.50
C LEU A 246 1.54 10.07 -8.98
N ALA A 247 0.43 9.64 -9.60
CA ALA A 247 0.30 9.42 -11.04
C ALA A 247 1.40 8.57 -11.71
N SER A 248 1.87 7.51 -11.05
CA SER A 248 2.86 6.57 -11.59
C SER A 248 2.57 5.13 -11.13
N LEU A 249 3.52 4.21 -11.27
CA LEU A 249 3.44 2.84 -10.78
C LEU A 249 4.56 2.60 -9.76
N GLY A 250 4.22 1.94 -8.66
CA GLY A 250 5.14 1.66 -7.57
C GLY A 250 4.51 1.98 -6.22
N GLY A 251 5.32 1.89 -5.19
CA GLY A 251 5.02 2.36 -3.86
C GLY A 251 6.29 2.41 -3.02
N PHE A 252 6.14 2.79 -1.76
CA PHE A 252 7.26 2.89 -0.84
C PHE A 252 6.81 2.60 0.59
N VAL A 253 7.79 2.32 1.44
CA VAL A 253 7.65 2.36 2.89
C VAL A 253 8.72 3.29 3.42
N ALA A 254 8.36 4.18 4.34
CA ALA A 254 9.26 5.10 5.01
C ALA A 254 9.14 4.97 6.53
N GLY A 255 10.25 5.17 7.23
CA GLY A 255 10.37 5.00 8.68
C GLY A 255 11.79 5.33 9.14
N ASP A 256 12.13 4.85 10.32
CA ASP A 256 13.45 5.02 10.92
C ASP A 256 14.53 4.30 10.11
N ALA A 257 15.76 4.84 10.10
CA ALA A 257 16.81 4.42 9.19
C ALA A 257 17.19 2.94 9.36
N ASP A 258 17.24 2.45 10.60
CA ASP A 258 17.56 1.07 10.94
C ASP A 258 16.46 0.08 10.52
N VAL A 259 15.19 0.45 10.69
CA VAL A 259 14.04 -0.32 10.20
C VAL A 259 14.07 -0.42 8.68
N ILE A 260 14.30 0.69 7.98
CA ILE A 260 14.40 0.69 6.52
C ILE A 260 15.61 -0.11 6.03
N ASP A 261 16.75 -0.03 6.73
CA ASP A 261 17.92 -0.85 6.41
C ASP A 261 17.62 -2.35 6.59
N PHE A 262 16.93 -2.72 7.68
CA PHE A 262 16.45 -4.09 7.86
C PHE A 262 15.57 -4.54 6.70
N LEU A 263 14.61 -3.71 6.27
CA LEU A 263 13.72 -4.02 5.14
C LEU A 263 14.49 -4.20 3.83
N LYS A 264 15.48 -3.33 3.54
CA LYS A 264 16.32 -3.41 2.34
C LYS A 264 17.04 -4.76 2.22
N HIS A 265 17.31 -5.43 3.34
CA HIS A 265 18.04 -6.70 3.38
C HIS A 265 17.16 -7.95 3.59
N ASN A 266 15.91 -7.80 4.04
CA ASN A 266 15.06 -8.95 4.39
C ASN A 266 13.83 -9.13 3.48
N VAL A 267 13.37 -8.07 2.82
CA VAL A 267 12.16 -8.12 1.99
C VAL A 267 12.39 -8.84 0.65
N ILE A 268 13.64 -8.90 0.19
CA ILE A 268 14.05 -9.68 -0.98
C ILE A 268 14.32 -11.09 -0.45
N GLY A 269 13.37 -12.00 -0.68
CA GLY A 269 13.28 -13.32 -0.05
C GLY A 269 14.63 -13.99 0.21
N ARG A 270 14.79 -14.49 1.45
CA ARG A 270 15.91 -15.37 1.83
C ARG A 270 15.88 -16.59 0.91
N ALA A 271 16.84 -16.68 -0.01
CA ALA A 271 17.08 -17.88 -0.79
C ALA A 271 17.70 -18.97 0.10
#